data_AF-S8D5U7-F1
#
_entry.id   AF-S8D5U7-F1
#
_cell.length_a   1.000
_cell.length_b   1.000
_cell.length_c   1.000
_cell.angle_alpha   90.00
_cell.angle_beta   90.00
_cell.angle_gamma   90.00
#
_symmetry.space_group_name_H-M   'P 1'
#
loop_
_entity.id
_entity.type
_entity.pdbx_description
1 polymer ?
#
loop_
_entity_poly.entity_id
_entity_poly.type
_entity_poly.pdbx_seq_one_letter_code
_entity_poly.pdbx_strand_id
1 'polypeptide(L)'
;VNEYPPGIGLSPHIDTHSAFEDLIFSLSLAGPCIMEFRKYTTNSDWQVGQIPFSDAESQLSDKRLNFVRKAIHLPPRSLLLLSGEARYAWHHYIPHHKMDRVNDDEWIRRGTRVSFTLRKVRKGDCKCAFPQYCDSQRPATTSQT
;
A
#
# COMPACT_ATOMS: atom_id res chain seq x y z
N VAL A 1 -12.55 -3.25 -9.63
CA VAL A 1 -11.89 -2.44 -10.67
C VAL A 1 -11.67 -1.07 -10.08
N ASN A 2 -10.50 -0.47 -10.30
CA ASN A 2 -10.18 0.85 -9.73
C ASN A 2 -9.79 1.81 -10.85
N GLU A 3 -10.27 3.04 -10.77
CA GLU A 3 -9.91 4.13 -11.68
C GLU A 3 -9.29 5.28 -10.87
N TYR A 4 -8.17 5.82 -11.36
CA TYR A 4 -7.42 6.90 -10.73
C TYR A 4 -7.19 8.01 -11.76
N PRO A 5 -8.04 9.04 -11.77
CA PRO A 5 -7.76 10.28 -12.51
C PRO A 5 -6.46 10.95 -12.00
N PRO A 6 -5.84 11.86 -12.78
CA PRO A 6 -4.64 12.57 -12.35
C PRO A 6 -4.83 13.30 -11.01
N GLY A 7 -3.97 13.01 -10.03
CA GLY A 7 -4.04 13.57 -8.67
C GLY A 7 -4.80 12.69 -7.66
N ILE A 8 -5.58 11.70 -8.12
CA ILE A 8 -6.26 10.75 -7.24
C ILE A 8 -5.34 9.57 -6.95
N GLY A 9 -5.19 9.27 -5.66
CA GLY A 9 -4.36 8.20 -5.15
C GLY A 9 -5.16 7.12 -4.43
N LEU A 10 -4.42 6.33 -3.66
CA LEU A 10 -4.92 5.28 -2.78
C LEU A 10 -4.14 5.40 -1.48
N SER A 11 -4.81 5.54 -0.35
CA SER A 11 -4.14 5.68 0.94
C SER A 11 -3.37 4.40 1.35
N PRO A 12 -2.33 4.50 2.20
CA PRO A 12 -1.62 3.35 2.74
C PRO A 12 -2.52 2.34 3.45
N HIS A 13 -2.54 1.11 2.95
CA HIS A 13 -3.31 0.01 3.53
C HIS A 13 -2.69 -1.35 3.19
N ILE A 14 -3.14 -2.37 3.92
CA ILE A 14 -2.88 -3.79 3.66
C ILE A 14 -4.22 -4.44 3.35
N ASP A 15 -4.29 -5.28 2.32
CA ASP A 15 -5.51 -6.01 2.00
C ASP A 15 -5.87 -6.98 3.13
N THR A 16 -7.15 -6.99 3.52
CA THR A 16 -7.67 -7.77 4.66
C THR A 16 -7.17 -9.22 4.64
N HIS A 17 -6.61 -9.69 5.75
CA HIS A 17 -5.96 -11.00 5.82
C HIS A 17 -7.00 -12.12 5.81
N SER A 18 -8.11 -11.93 6.52
CA SER A 18 -9.23 -12.87 6.57
C SER A 18 -10.00 -13.00 5.25
N ALA A 19 -10.04 -11.95 4.43
CA ALA A 19 -10.87 -11.92 3.23
C ALA A 19 -10.22 -12.62 2.02
N PHE A 20 -8.91 -12.51 1.88
CA PHE A 20 -8.19 -12.93 0.67
C PHE A 20 -7.01 -13.84 0.98
N GLU A 21 -6.71 -14.75 0.04
CA GLU A 21 -5.54 -15.61 0.09
C GLU A 21 -4.22 -14.81 -0.10
N ASP A 22 -3.11 -15.52 -0.27
CA ASP A 22 -1.77 -14.94 -0.35
C ASP A 22 -1.51 -14.13 -1.63
N LEU A 23 -1.96 -14.66 -2.77
CA LEU A 23 -1.63 -14.08 -4.07
C LEU A 23 -2.63 -12.99 -4.47
N ILE A 24 -2.12 -11.78 -4.66
CA ILE A 24 -2.89 -10.63 -5.14
C ILE A 24 -2.24 -10.11 -6.42
N PHE A 25 -3.02 -10.09 -7.49
CA PHE A 25 -2.57 -9.62 -8.80
C PHE A 25 -3.19 -8.27 -9.10
N SER A 26 -2.42 -7.32 -9.62
CA SER A 26 -2.93 -6.03 -10.10
C SER A 26 -2.45 -5.75 -11.51
N LEU A 27 -3.35 -5.88 -12.49
CA LEU A 27 -3.11 -5.52 -13.88
C LEU A 27 -3.30 -4.00 -14.05
N SER A 28 -2.27 -3.30 -14.52
CA SER A 28 -2.29 -1.86 -14.76
C SER A 28 -2.55 -1.55 -16.24
N LEU A 29 -3.46 -0.62 -16.51
CA LEU A 29 -3.91 -0.23 -17.84
C LEU A 29 -4.00 1.31 -17.96
N ALA A 30 -4.11 1.78 -19.21
CA ALA A 30 -4.18 3.19 -19.57
C ALA A 30 -2.92 3.99 -19.18
N GLY A 31 -2.91 4.67 -18.04
CA GLY A 31 -1.78 5.47 -17.55
C GLY A 31 -0.81 4.72 -16.62
N PRO A 32 0.47 5.14 -16.55
CA PRO A 32 1.42 4.62 -15.57
C PRO A 32 1.09 5.13 -14.15
N CYS A 33 1.60 4.44 -13.12
CA CYS A 33 1.78 5.07 -11.81
C CYS A 33 2.98 4.50 -11.05
N ILE A 34 3.44 5.24 -10.06
CA ILE A 34 4.29 4.70 -8.99
C ILE A 34 3.40 4.20 -7.86
N MET A 35 3.52 2.92 -7.54
CA MET A 35 2.98 2.35 -6.31
C MET A 35 4.08 2.31 -5.26
N GLU A 36 3.77 2.81 -4.07
CA GLU A 36 4.70 2.90 -2.97
C GLU A 36 4.33 1.90 -1.87
N PHE A 37 5.35 1.39 -1.18
CA PHE A 37 5.26 0.38 -0.16
C PHE A 37 5.95 0.90 1.10
N ARG A 38 5.26 0.84 2.24
CA ARG A 38 5.81 1.21 3.55
C ARG A 38 5.74 0.02 4.52
N LYS A 39 6.87 -0.32 5.12
CA LYS A 39 6.95 -1.27 6.24
C LYS A 39 7.48 -0.56 7.47
N TYR A 40 6.66 -0.50 8.50
CA TYR A 40 7.00 0.17 9.74
C TYR A 40 7.90 -0.73 10.60
N THR A 41 8.98 -0.16 11.13
CA THR A 41 9.93 -0.84 12.01
C THR A 41 9.46 -0.61 13.44
N THR A 42 8.88 -1.62 14.07
CA THR A 42 8.28 -1.45 15.40
C THR A 42 9.33 -1.49 16.51
N ASN A 43 9.34 -0.43 17.33
CA ASN A 43 9.27 -0.54 18.79
C ASN A 43 8.40 0.57 19.42
N SER A 44 7.62 1.30 18.62
CA SER A 44 6.53 2.13 19.13
C SER A 44 5.25 1.72 18.43
N ASP A 45 4.24 1.43 19.23
CA ASP A 45 2.93 0.96 18.83
C ASP A 45 2.40 1.74 17.63
N TRP A 46 1.79 1.02 16.70
CA TRP A 46 0.99 1.58 15.61
C TRP A 46 -0.30 2.17 16.20
N GLN A 47 -0.19 3.25 16.97
CA GLN A 47 -1.32 4.00 17.48
C GLN A 47 -1.94 4.76 16.31
N VAL A 48 -2.99 4.15 15.77
CA VAL A 48 -3.96 4.79 14.89
C VAL A 48 -4.41 6.09 15.56
N GLY A 49 -3.90 7.25 15.11
CA GLY A 49 -4.36 8.53 15.65
C GLY A 49 -3.54 9.78 15.37
N GLN A 50 -2.25 9.70 15.01
CA GLN A 50 -1.43 10.93 14.86
C GLN A 50 -0.45 10.85 13.68
N ILE A 51 -0.93 11.06 12.46
CA ILE A 51 -0.08 11.61 11.39
C ILE A 51 -0.82 12.81 10.80
N PRO A 52 -0.26 14.04 10.91
CA PRO A 52 -0.86 15.22 10.28
C PRO A 52 -0.88 15.05 8.77
N PHE A 53 -2.07 15.16 8.19
CA PHE A 53 -2.27 15.27 6.76
C PHE A 53 -1.87 16.70 6.37
N SER A 54 -0.59 16.93 6.03
CA SER A 54 -0.15 18.23 5.52
C SER A 54 0.69 18.07 4.27
N ASP A 55 0.14 18.56 3.16
CA ASP A 55 0.78 18.67 1.86
C ASP A 55 1.86 19.74 1.90
N ALA A 56 3.13 19.33 2.00
CA ALA A 56 4.27 20.20 1.70
C ALA A 56 5.49 19.35 1.32
N GLU A 57 5.80 19.36 0.02
CA GLU A 57 7.06 18.92 -0.54
C GLU A 57 8.22 19.71 0.09
N SER A 58 9.19 19.03 0.70
CA SER A 58 10.62 19.42 0.63
C SER A 58 11.51 18.41 1.33
N GLN A 59 12.74 18.37 0.86
CA GLN A 59 13.85 17.49 1.23
C GLN A 59 14.25 17.61 2.71
N LEU A 60 13.46 17.02 3.60
CA LEU A 60 13.84 16.78 4.99
C LEU A 60 14.18 15.30 5.14
N SER A 61 15.49 15.02 5.03
CA SER A 61 16.23 13.83 5.43
C SER A 61 15.42 12.63 5.95
N ASP A 62 15.73 11.43 5.44
CA ASP A 62 15.42 10.07 5.92
C ASP A 62 15.60 9.79 7.44
N LYS A 63 15.79 10.79 8.28
CA LYS A 63 16.14 10.68 9.70
C LYS A 63 14.97 10.71 10.69
N ARG A 64 13.71 10.56 10.28
CA ARG A 64 12.58 10.56 11.25
C ARG A 64 11.39 9.66 10.95
N LEU A 65 11.47 8.81 9.93
CA LEU A 65 10.38 7.91 9.59
C LEU A 65 10.74 6.51 10.08
N ASN A 66 9.98 5.99 11.05
CA ASN A 66 10.12 4.63 11.59
C ASN A 66 9.63 3.58 10.57
N PHE A 67 9.99 3.73 9.30
CA PHE A 67 9.59 2.82 8.24
C PHE A 67 10.57 2.76 7.08
N VAL A 68 10.63 1.57 6.47
CA VAL A 68 11.29 1.33 5.20
C VAL A 68 10.30 1.64 4.08
N ARG A 69 10.71 2.51 3.14
CA ARG A 69 9.94 2.83 1.93
C ARG A 69 10.55 2.12 0.71
N LYS A 70 9.69 1.57 -0.14
CA LYS A 70 10.03 1.08 -1.48
C LYS A 70 9.01 1.62 -2.49
N ALA A 71 9.40 1.74 -3.76
CA ALA A 71 8.53 2.21 -4.82
C ALA A 71 8.72 1.33 -6.06
N ILE A 72 7.62 1.06 -6.77
CA ILE A 72 7.62 0.29 -8.01
C ILE A 72 6.88 1.10 -9.07
N HIS A 73 7.54 1.32 -10.20
CA HIS A 73 6.92 1.88 -11.39
C HIS A 73 6.07 0.81 -12.09
N LEU A 74 4.78 1.12 -12.28
CA LEU A 74 3.80 0.25 -12.93
C LEU A 74 3.39 0.85 -14.28
N PRO A 75 4.08 0.49 -15.38
CA PRO A 75 3.68 0.95 -16.71
C PRO A 75 2.36 0.29 -17.16
N PRO A 76 1.65 0.86 -18.14
CA PRO A 76 0.48 0.21 -18.73
C PRO A 76 0.84 -1.16 -19.31
N ARG A 77 -0.07 -2.13 -19.19
CA ARG A 77 0.12 -3.55 -19.59
C ARG A 77 1.15 -4.30 -18.74
N SER A 78 1.33 -3.88 -17.49
CA SER A 78 2.11 -4.61 -16.49
C SER A 78 1.20 -5.32 -15.47
N LEU A 79 1.69 -6.43 -14.94
CA LEU A 79 1.04 -7.19 -13.88
C LEU A 79 1.92 -7.15 -12.63
N LEU A 80 1.41 -6.55 -11.56
CA LEU A 80 2.03 -6.62 -10.23
C LEU A 80 1.51 -7.87 -9.51
N LEU A 81 2.42 -8.64 -8.90
CA LEU A 81 2.11 -9.72 -7.96
C LEU A 81 2.57 -9.32 -6.56
N LEU A 82 1.65 -9.34 -5.60
CA LEU A 82 1.95 -9.29 -4.18
C LEU A 82 1.75 -10.68 -3.58
N SER A 83 2.76 -11.15 -2.85
CA SER A 83 2.74 -12.42 -2.13
C SER A 83 3.61 -12.34 -0.88
N GLY A 84 3.38 -13.25 0.07
CA GLY A 84 4.15 -13.34 1.31
C GLY A 84 4.22 -12.02 2.07
N GLU A 85 5.41 -11.64 2.49
CA GLU A 85 5.63 -10.43 3.27
C GLU A 85 5.06 -9.17 2.59
N ALA A 86 5.24 -9.02 1.28
CA ALA A 86 4.77 -7.84 0.55
C ALA A 86 3.24 -7.69 0.59
N ARG A 87 2.49 -8.79 0.68
CA ARG A 87 1.02 -8.80 0.79
C ARG A 87 0.52 -8.66 2.23
N TYR A 88 1.26 -9.14 3.22
CA TYR A 88 0.79 -9.22 4.61
C TYR A 88 1.40 -8.17 5.55
N ALA A 89 2.49 -7.51 5.18
CA ALA A 89 3.23 -6.64 6.11
C ALA A 89 3.64 -5.28 5.52
N TRP A 90 3.41 -5.05 4.23
CA TRP A 90 3.73 -3.78 3.56
C TRP A 90 2.45 -3.05 3.20
N HIS A 91 2.34 -1.80 3.66
CA HIS A 91 1.25 -0.92 3.27
C HIS A 91 1.52 -0.42 1.86
N HIS A 92 0.68 -0.82 0.92
CA HIS A 92 0.78 -0.37 -0.46
C HIS A 92 -0.15 0.82 -0.69
N TYR A 93 0.29 1.77 -1.50
CA TYR A 93 -0.45 3.01 -1.73
C TYR A 93 -0.04 3.69 -3.03
N ILE A 94 -0.90 4.58 -3.52
CA ILE A 94 -0.64 5.41 -4.68
C ILE A 94 -0.70 6.86 -4.20
N PRO A 95 0.40 7.63 -4.22
CA PRO A 95 0.38 9.03 -3.76
C PRO A 95 -0.70 9.88 -4.44
N HIS A 96 -1.28 10.85 -3.72
CA HIS A 96 -2.29 11.79 -4.24
C HIS A 96 -1.65 12.99 -4.93
N HIS A 97 -0.93 12.75 -6.03
CA HIS A 97 -0.28 13.82 -6.79
C HIS A 97 -0.42 13.65 -8.30
N LYS A 98 -0.13 14.71 -9.04
CA LYS A 98 -0.29 14.76 -10.51
C LYS A 98 0.97 14.35 -11.28
N MET A 99 2.11 14.22 -10.58
CA MET A 99 3.41 13.92 -11.17
C MET A 99 4.16 12.89 -10.32
N ASP A 100 4.82 11.95 -10.97
CA ASP A 100 5.65 10.92 -10.36
C ASP A 100 7.12 11.15 -10.67
N ARG A 101 8.00 11.00 -9.67
CA ARG A 101 9.45 10.96 -9.89
C ARG A 101 9.88 9.51 -10.11
N VAL A 102 10.22 9.14 -11.34
CA VAL A 102 10.56 7.75 -11.71
C VAL A 102 12.04 7.46 -11.49
N ASN A 103 12.90 8.47 -11.70
CA ASN A 103 14.34 8.44 -11.48
C ASN A 103 14.79 9.79 -10.88
N ASP A 104 16.06 9.94 -10.52
CA ASP A 104 16.53 11.17 -9.87
C ASP A 104 16.26 12.45 -10.68
N ASP A 105 16.26 12.37 -12.01
CA ASP A 105 16.07 13.54 -12.88
C ASP A 105 14.79 13.48 -13.74
N GLU A 106 13.95 12.45 -13.58
CA GLU A 106 12.82 12.21 -14.47
C GLU A 106 11.47 12.29 -13.74
N TRP A 107 10.64 13.23 -14.19
CA TRP A 107 9.27 13.41 -13.74
C TRP A 107 8.27 13.05 -14.83
N ILE A 108 7.31 12.19 -14.51
CA ILE A 108 6.26 11.77 -15.41
C ILE A 108 4.93 12.34 -14.93
N ARG A 109 4.20 13.01 -15.83
CA ARG A 109 2.84 13.47 -15.56
C ARG A 109 1.88 12.28 -15.58
N ARG A 110 1.09 12.12 -14.52
CA ARG A 110 0.10 11.05 -14.45
C ARG A 110 -1.05 11.32 -15.42
N GLY A 111 -1.39 10.30 -16.21
CA GLY A 111 -2.67 10.19 -16.91
C GLY A 111 -3.69 9.42 -16.05
N THR A 112 -4.89 9.19 -16.59
CA THR A 112 -5.86 8.30 -15.95
C THR A 112 -5.35 6.87 -15.94
N ARG A 113 -5.24 6.27 -14.75
CA ARG A 113 -4.87 4.86 -14.57
C ARG A 113 -6.12 4.02 -14.28
N VAL A 114 -6.24 2.88 -14.93
CA VAL A 114 -7.24 1.86 -14.61
C VAL A 114 -6.51 0.61 -14.15
N SER A 115 -7.02 -0.07 -13.12
CA SER A 115 -6.49 -1.37 -12.71
C SER A 115 -7.53 -2.41 -12.37
N PHE A 116 -7.22 -3.65 -12.73
CA PHE A 116 -7.94 -4.84 -12.32
C PHE A 116 -7.13 -5.55 -11.24
N THR A 117 -7.65 -5.53 -10.01
CA THR A 117 -7.07 -6.29 -8.90
C THR A 117 -7.80 -7.60 -8.74
N LEU A 118 -7.10 -8.72 -8.96
CA LEU A 118 -7.61 -10.06 -8.82
C LEU A 118 -7.13 -10.66 -7.52
N ARG A 119 -8.07 -11.22 -6.76
CA ARG A 119 -7.84 -11.81 -5.44
C ARG A 119 -8.66 -13.09 -5.34
N LYS A 120 -8.09 -14.12 -4.72
CA LYS A 120 -8.86 -15.31 -4.35
C LYS A 120 -9.43 -15.12 -2.95
N VAL A 121 -10.75 -15.28 -2.81
CA VAL A 121 -11.43 -15.20 -1.52
C VAL A 121 -10.97 -16.37 -0.64
N ARG A 122 -10.59 -16.06 0.60
CA ARG A 122 -10.17 -17.06 1.59
C ARG A 122 -11.40 -17.75 2.19
N LYS A 123 -11.26 -19.05 2.45
CA LYS A 123 -12.24 -19.84 3.22
C LYS A 123 -11.61 -20.20 4.58
N GLY A 124 -12.00 -19.47 5.63
CA GLY A 124 -11.49 -19.66 7.00
C GLY A 124 -10.46 -18.61 7.44
N ASP A 125 -9.96 -18.75 8.66
CA ASP A 125 -9.09 -17.75 9.29
C ASP A 125 -7.68 -17.70 8.69
N CYS A 126 -7.10 -16.50 8.68
CA CYS A 126 -5.71 -16.32 8.26
C CYS A 126 -4.72 -16.74 9.35
N LYS A 127 -3.72 -17.53 8.97
CA LYS A 127 -2.63 -18.02 9.84
C LYS A 127 -1.25 -17.58 9.35
N CYS A 128 -1.14 -16.38 8.78
CA CYS A 128 0.13 -15.85 8.26
C CYS A 128 1.15 -15.58 9.38
N ALA A 129 2.43 -15.49 9.02
CA ALA A 129 3.54 -15.17 9.93
C ALA A 129 3.59 -13.68 10.39
N PHE A 130 2.49 -12.95 10.22
CA PHE A 130 2.42 -11.49 10.46
C PHE A 130 1.21 -11.13 11.36
N PRO A 131 1.12 -11.69 12.58
CA PRO A 131 -0.01 -11.50 13.48
C PRO A 131 -0.30 -10.03 13.80
N GLN A 132 0.73 -9.18 13.85
CA GLN A 132 0.60 -7.76 14.15
C GLN A 132 -0.27 -6.99 13.14
N TYR A 133 -0.36 -7.47 11.90
CA TYR A 133 -1.19 -6.87 10.84
C TYR A 133 -2.47 -7.67 10.55
N CYS A 134 -2.60 -8.86 11.15
CA CYS A 134 -3.61 -9.84 10.76
C CYS A 134 -4.89 -9.71 11.58
N ASP A 135 -5.98 -9.29 10.93
CA ASP A 135 -7.29 -9.16 11.55
C ASP A 135 -7.84 -10.49 12.12
N SER A 136 -7.53 -11.65 11.50
CA SER A 136 -7.89 -12.97 12.05
C SER A 136 -7.13 -13.38 13.33
N GLN A 137 -5.97 -12.77 13.61
CA GLN A 137 -5.08 -13.20 14.71
C GLN A 137 -5.00 -12.17 15.84
N ARG A 138 -5.58 -10.98 15.65
CA ARG A 138 -5.66 -9.99 16.71
C ARG A 138 -6.68 -10.46 17.76
N PRO A 139 -6.37 -10.37 19.06
CA PRO A 139 -7.34 -10.68 20.09
C PRO A 139 -8.52 -9.72 19.95
N ALA A 140 -9.74 -10.25 20.02
CA ALA A 140 -10.94 -9.42 20.12
C ALA A 140 -10.74 -8.48 21.30
N THR A 141 -10.83 -7.16 21.07
CA THR A 141 -10.85 -6.19 22.17
C THR A 141 -12.02 -6.56 23.08
N THR A 142 -11.71 -7.08 24.27
CA THR A 142 -12.69 -7.30 25.32
C THR A 142 -13.30 -5.94 25.65
N SER A 143 -14.49 -5.66 25.12
CA SER A 143 -15.30 -4.54 25.58
C SER A 143 -15.56 -4.79 27.07
N GLN A 144 -14.89 -4.03 27.93
CA GLN A 144 -15.25 -3.98 29.34
C GLN A 144 -16.68 -3.40 29.40
N THR A 145 -17.60 -4.26 29.82
CA THR A 145 -18.98 -3.96 30.20
C THR A 145 -19.05 -3.00 31.38
#